data_AF-G4TWR7-F1
#
_entry.id   AF-G4TWR7-F1
#
_cell.length_a   1.000
_cell.length_b   1.000
_cell.length_c   1.000
_cell.angle_alpha   90.00
_cell.angle_beta   90.00
_cell.angle_gamma   90.00
#
_symmetry.space_group_name_H-M   'P 1'
#
loop_
_entity.id
_entity.type
_entity.pdbx_description
1 polymer ?
#
loop_
_entity_poly.entity_id
_entity_poly.type
_entity_poly.pdbx_seq_one_letter_code
_entity_poly.pdbx_strand_id
1 'polypeptide(L)'
;MHGKEQQSNLDDIRAYVDVHLGKLLTAPQRQQIVERSNGLFIWITTAHLELRGAHGPDALGATLRSLLTRGEGGDINQVYTSILRRLRRETSSGTIHKIMGTLLTLFEPVSTEALGEMTGIADSELEPILESMQSVFRVDTVVEFLHPTFQEYLLGPHNVDMPFKSTAMQSDLAVSILKVLQEDLKEDICGVSLPNKPYPKNADIVDLDKRLEQLWARSPALPYAAKYWGYHVSTVVTDGHVAQMLRRFLASQILYLVELLSLMDHVHLIRNFEEIRRSCEYQGLGDEFEVS
;
A
#
# COMPACT_ATOMS: atom_id res chain seq x y z
N MET A 1 -1.84 -19.63 30.91
CA MET A 1 -2.26 -19.67 29.49
C MET A 1 -1.09 -19.40 28.55
N HIS A 2 -0.23 -18.39 28.82
CA HIS A 2 0.99 -18.08 28.04
C HIS A 2 1.89 -19.28 27.68
N GLY A 3 2.19 -20.19 28.62
CA GLY A 3 3.08 -21.33 28.32
C GLY A 3 2.52 -22.37 27.35
N LYS A 4 1.19 -22.50 27.23
CA LYS A 4 0.57 -23.43 26.26
C LYS A 4 0.54 -22.86 24.85
N GLU A 5 0.29 -21.56 24.74
CA GLU A 5 0.28 -20.83 23.47
C GLU A 5 1.69 -20.73 22.89
N GLN A 6 2.70 -20.44 23.73
CA GLN A 6 4.10 -20.45 23.31
C GLN A 6 4.57 -21.84 22.87
N GLN A 7 4.14 -22.91 23.56
CA GLN A 7 4.46 -24.27 23.17
C GLN A 7 3.80 -24.65 21.83
N SER A 8 2.53 -24.30 21.64
CA SER A 8 1.81 -24.50 20.37
C SER A 8 2.52 -23.79 19.21
N ASN A 9 2.91 -22.52 19.39
CA ASN A 9 3.61 -21.75 18.37
C ASN A 9 4.97 -22.40 18.01
N LEU A 10 5.69 -22.92 19.00
CA LEU A 10 6.96 -23.63 18.75
C LEU A 10 6.75 -24.93 17.97
N ASP A 11 5.67 -25.66 18.22
CA ASP A 11 5.36 -26.89 17.49
C ASP A 11 4.99 -26.61 16.03
N ASP A 12 4.20 -25.56 15.78
CA ASP A 12 3.89 -25.09 14.42
C ASP A 12 5.14 -24.59 13.68
N ILE A 13 6.02 -23.86 14.38
CA ILE A 13 7.30 -23.41 13.85
C ILE A 13 8.21 -24.60 13.49
N ARG A 14 8.30 -25.64 14.34
CA ARG A 14 9.08 -26.85 14.05
C ARG A 14 8.57 -27.52 12.78
N ALA A 15 7.26 -27.73 12.69
CA ALA A 15 6.63 -28.32 11.51
C ALA A 15 6.93 -27.51 10.25
N TYR A 16 6.80 -26.17 10.32
CA TYR A 16 7.13 -25.28 9.21
C TYR A 16 8.60 -25.41 8.78
N VAL A 17 9.54 -25.33 9.74
CA VAL A 17 10.99 -25.39 9.50
C VAL A 17 11.40 -26.73 8.90
N ASP A 18 10.86 -27.85 9.37
CA ASP A 18 11.17 -29.17 8.82
C ASP A 18 10.71 -29.31 7.37
N VAL A 19 9.51 -28.80 7.05
CA VAL A 19 8.96 -28.85 5.69
C VAL A 19 9.72 -27.91 4.73
N HIS A 20 10.00 -26.68 5.15
CA HIS A 20 10.47 -25.62 4.25
C HIS A 20 12.00 -25.46 4.25
N LEU A 21 12.67 -25.71 5.37
CA LEU A 21 14.12 -25.58 5.52
C LEU A 21 14.85 -26.93 5.59
N GLY A 22 14.14 -28.05 5.56
CA GLY A 22 14.73 -29.40 5.63
C GLY A 22 15.79 -29.69 4.57
N LYS A 23 15.68 -29.08 3.38
CA LYS A 23 16.66 -29.21 2.29
C LYS A 23 17.83 -28.23 2.40
N LEU A 24 17.69 -27.15 3.16
CA LEU A 24 18.70 -26.10 3.31
C LEU A 24 19.56 -26.33 4.56
N LEU A 25 18.96 -26.83 5.64
CA LEU A 25 19.58 -26.90 6.96
C LEU A 25 19.58 -28.31 7.52
N THR A 26 20.66 -28.66 8.23
CA THR A 26 20.75 -29.88 9.03
C THR A 26 19.81 -29.84 10.23
N ALA A 27 19.44 -30.99 10.80
CA ALA A 27 18.54 -31.05 11.95
C ALA A 27 19.02 -30.21 13.16
N PRO A 28 20.32 -30.19 13.53
CA PRO A 28 20.80 -29.30 14.59
C PRO A 28 20.63 -27.81 14.27
N GLN A 29 20.89 -27.41 13.02
CA GLN A 29 20.72 -26.00 12.60
C GLN A 29 19.25 -25.59 12.60
N ARG A 30 18.34 -26.49 12.21
CA ARG A 30 16.89 -26.26 12.29
C ARG A 30 16.45 -26.05 13.74
N GLN A 31 16.92 -26.91 14.66
CA GLN A 31 16.63 -26.75 16.08
C GLN A 31 17.13 -25.40 16.63
N GLN A 32 18.35 -24.98 16.25
CA GLN A 32 18.89 -23.68 16.66
C GLN A 32 18.03 -22.50 16.18
N ILE A 33 17.52 -22.55 14.94
CA ILE A 33 16.63 -21.51 14.39
C ILE A 33 15.27 -21.50 15.10
N VAL A 34 14.69 -22.67 15.38
CA VAL A 34 13.44 -22.79 16.14
C VAL A 34 13.59 -22.15 17.51
N GLU A 35 14.65 -22.50 18.25
CA GLU A 35 14.94 -21.92 19.57
C GLU A 35 15.17 -20.41 19.47
N ARG A 36 15.91 -19.97 18.44
CA ARG A 36 16.18 -18.56 18.21
C ARG A 36 14.93 -17.74 17.88
N SER A 37 13.90 -18.33 17.30
CA SER A 37 12.65 -17.62 17.00
C SER A 37 11.87 -17.18 18.24
N ASN A 38 12.11 -17.85 19.39
CA ASN A 38 11.38 -17.64 20.64
C ASN A 38 9.83 -17.66 20.45
N GLY A 39 9.34 -18.48 19.51
CA GLY A 39 7.90 -18.60 19.22
C GLY A 39 7.34 -17.56 18.24
N LEU A 40 8.15 -16.67 17.67
CA LEU A 40 7.71 -15.72 16.65
C LEU A 40 7.75 -16.32 15.24
N PHE A 41 6.57 -16.58 14.67
CA PHE A 41 6.46 -17.11 13.32
C PHE A 41 7.03 -16.16 12.26
N ILE A 42 6.83 -14.84 12.40
CA ILE A 42 7.40 -13.83 11.50
C ILE A 42 8.94 -13.86 11.46
N TRP A 43 9.57 -14.19 12.59
CA TRP A 43 11.02 -14.34 12.64
C TRP A 43 11.46 -15.52 11.74
N ILE A 44 10.73 -16.63 11.81
CA ILE A 44 11.00 -17.84 11.01
C ILE A 44 10.74 -17.61 9.52
N THR A 45 9.64 -16.97 9.14
CA THR A 45 9.36 -16.69 7.72
C THR A 45 10.37 -15.71 7.14
N THR A 46 10.80 -14.72 7.92
CA THR A 46 11.88 -13.79 7.52
C THR A 46 13.22 -14.52 7.38
N ALA A 47 13.58 -15.37 8.35
CA ALA A 47 14.79 -16.19 8.28
C ALA A 47 14.78 -17.13 7.07
N HIS A 48 13.63 -17.74 6.77
CA HIS A 48 13.47 -18.59 5.59
C HIS A 48 13.73 -17.83 4.29
N LEU A 49 13.14 -16.63 4.12
CA LEU A 49 13.41 -15.79 2.94
C LEU A 49 14.90 -15.45 2.80
N GLU A 50 15.57 -15.04 3.89
CA GLU A 50 17.02 -14.75 3.86
C GLU A 50 17.86 -15.97 3.49
N LEU A 51 17.54 -17.15 4.04
CA LEU A 51 18.25 -18.39 3.75
C LEU A 51 18.04 -18.86 2.30
N ARG A 52 16.84 -18.69 1.75
CA ARG A 52 16.53 -19.04 0.36
C ARG A 52 17.24 -18.13 -0.64
N GLY A 53 17.43 -16.86 -0.30
CA GLY A 53 18.21 -15.90 -1.10
C GLY A 53 19.73 -16.10 -1.03
N ALA A 54 20.23 -16.94 -0.11
CA ALA A 54 21.66 -17.18 0.04
C ALA A 54 22.15 -18.20 -1.00
N HIS A 55 22.92 -17.73 -1.99
CA HIS A 55 23.42 -18.57 -3.07
C HIS A 55 24.73 -19.28 -2.69
N GLY A 56 24.65 -20.59 -2.51
CA GLY A 56 25.80 -21.47 -2.25
C GLY A 56 26.09 -21.72 -0.76
N PRO A 57 26.89 -22.75 -0.43
CA PRO A 57 27.10 -23.19 0.96
C PRO A 57 27.70 -22.12 1.88
N ASP A 58 28.64 -21.33 1.36
CA ASP A 58 29.32 -20.30 2.14
C ASP A 58 28.39 -19.14 2.50
N ALA A 59 27.60 -18.67 1.53
CA ALA A 59 26.60 -17.63 1.74
C ALA A 59 25.51 -18.12 2.70
N LEU A 60 25.02 -19.35 2.52
CA LEU A 60 24.04 -19.97 3.42
C LEU A 60 24.56 -20.07 4.85
N GLY A 61 25.80 -20.52 5.03
CA GLY A 61 26.45 -20.58 6.33
C GLY A 61 26.64 -19.21 6.96
N ALA A 62 27.00 -18.19 6.18
CA ALA A 62 27.12 -16.81 6.66
C ALA A 62 25.77 -16.23 7.09
N THR A 63 24.72 -16.43 6.30
CA THR A 63 23.35 -16.00 6.62
C THR A 63 22.85 -16.68 7.89
N LEU A 64 23.04 -18.00 8.02
CA LEU A 64 22.67 -18.73 9.23
C LEU A 64 23.40 -18.18 10.47
N ARG A 65 24.71 -17.98 10.39
CA ARG A 65 25.49 -17.39 11.50
C ARG A 65 25.00 -15.99 11.85
N SER A 66 24.65 -15.18 10.85
CA SER A 66 24.06 -13.86 11.10
C SER A 66 22.72 -13.98 11.84
N LEU A 67 21.82 -14.85 11.40
CA LEU A 67 20.51 -15.05 12.04
C LEU A 67 20.64 -15.52 13.50
N LEU A 68 21.56 -16.43 13.78
CA LEU A 68 21.79 -16.97 15.13
C LEU A 68 22.47 -15.98 16.08
N THR A 69 23.18 -14.96 15.56
CA THR A 69 23.87 -13.95 16.36
C THR A 69 23.15 -12.59 16.38
N ARG A 70 22.16 -12.37 15.50
CA ARG A 70 21.38 -11.14 15.42
C ARG A 70 20.45 -11.01 16.62
N GLY A 71 20.63 -9.94 17.40
CA GLY A 71 19.65 -9.46 18.38
C GLY A 71 19.34 -10.40 19.54
N GLU A 72 18.25 -10.13 20.25
CA GLU A 72 17.57 -11.14 21.07
C GLU A 72 16.46 -11.75 20.23
N GLY A 73 16.49 -13.07 20.08
CA GLY A 73 15.42 -13.80 19.39
C GLY A 73 14.07 -13.52 20.04
N GLY A 74 13.04 -13.19 19.26
CA GLY A 74 11.71 -12.90 19.80
C GLY A 74 11.35 -11.42 19.97
N ASP A 75 12.22 -10.47 19.66
CA ASP A 75 11.84 -9.05 19.55
C ASP A 75 11.31 -8.75 18.14
N ILE A 76 10.00 -8.54 18.04
CA ILE A 76 9.32 -8.27 16.77
C ILE A 76 9.80 -6.96 16.12
N ASN A 77 10.16 -5.94 16.92
CA ASN A 77 10.68 -4.68 16.40
C ASN A 77 12.02 -4.89 15.72
N GLN A 78 12.90 -5.72 16.31
CA GLN A 78 14.18 -6.07 15.68
C GLN A 78 14.00 -6.83 14.37
N VAL A 79 12.98 -7.70 14.28
CA VAL A 79 12.63 -8.36 13.01
C VAL A 79 12.27 -7.33 11.96
N TYR A 80 11.35 -6.40 12.27
CA TYR A 80 10.95 -5.33 11.35
C TYR A 80 12.09 -4.40 10.96
N THR A 81 12.92 -3.99 11.91
CA THR A 81 14.14 -3.22 11.64
C THR A 81 15.05 -3.96 10.67
N SER A 82 15.22 -5.27 10.84
CA SER A 82 16.08 -6.06 9.97
C SER A 82 15.54 -6.18 8.54
N ILE A 83 14.20 -6.30 8.38
CA ILE A 83 13.53 -6.28 7.08
C ILE A 83 13.75 -4.94 6.39
N LEU A 84 13.49 -3.82 7.07
CA LEU A 84 13.72 -2.48 6.50
C LEU A 84 15.19 -2.25 6.13
N ARG A 85 16.14 -2.68 6.96
CA ARG A 85 17.57 -2.56 6.66
C ARG A 85 18.01 -3.41 5.47
N ARG A 86 17.38 -4.58 5.26
CA ARG A 86 17.61 -5.39 4.07
C ARG A 86 17.09 -4.65 2.84
N LEU A 87 15.84 -4.21 2.87
CA LEU A 87 15.22 -3.49 1.77
C LEU A 87 16.01 -2.23 1.37
N ARG A 88 16.51 -1.46 2.35
CA ARG A 88 17.34 -0.27 2.09
C ARG A 88 18.69 -0.55 1.42
N ARG A 89 19.18 -1.79 1.45
CA ARG A 89 20.38 -2.18 0.70
C ARG A 89 20.09 -2.50 -0.76
N GLU A 90 18.84 -2.85 -1.05
CA GLU A 90 18.38 -3.30 -2.36
C GLU A 90 17.64 -2.17 -3.11
N THR A 91 17.05 -1.22 -2.39
CA THR A 91 16.13 -0.21 -2.92
C THR A 91 16.40 1.17 -2.32
N SER A 92 16.20 2.22 -3.11
CA SER A 92 16.39 3.60 -2.66
C SER A 92 15.42 3.96 -1.53
N SER A 93 15.89 4.77 -0.58
CA SER A 93 15.03 5.26 0.52
C SER A 93 13.81 6.01 0.00
N GLY A 94 13.91 6.73 -1.12
CA GLY A 94 12.78 7.45 -1.71
C GLY A 94 11.71 6.51 -2.24
N THR A 95 12.09 5.46 -2.98
CA THR A 95 11.18 4.42 -3.47
C THR A 95 10.47 3.73 -2.32
N ILE A 96 11.21 3.36 -1.27
CA ILE A 96 10.63 2.71 -0.07
C ILE A 96 9.63 3.64 0.61
N HIS A 97 9.95 4.93 0.79
CA HIS A 97 9.03 5.87 1.42
C HIS A 97 7.74 6.03 0.62
N LYS A 98 7.82 6.09 -0.72
CA LYS A 98 6.64 6.17 -1.59
C LYS A 98 5.76 4.94 -1.42
N ILE A 99 6.31 3.74 -1.60
CA ILE A 99 5.54 2.48 -1.52
C ILE A 99 4.90 2.33 -0.15
N MET A 100 5.71 2.40 0.90
CA MET A 100 5.24 2.18 2.27
C MET A 100 4.32 3.30 2.75
N GLY A 101 4.61 4.55 2.38
CA GLY A 101 3.79 5.70 2.74
C GLY A 101 2.43 5.68 2.05
N THR A 102 2.37 5.30 0.78
CA THR A 102 1.11 5.05 0.08
C THR A 102 0.34 3.93 0.76
N LEU A 103 0.94 2.75 0.97
CA LEU A 103 0.25 1.61 1.61
C LEU A 103 -0.29 1.95 3.01
N LEU A 104 0.45 2.73 3.81
CA LEU A 104 0.03 3.17 5.15
C LEU A 104 -1.13 4.17 5.14
N THR A 105 -1.37 4.84 4.01
CA THR A 105 -2.40 5.89 3.87
C THR A 105 -3.65 5.41 3.14
N LEU A 106 -3.64 4.20 2.56
CA LEU A 106 -4.79 3.65 1.85
C LEU A 106 -5.99 3.37 2.77
N PHE A 107 -7.20 3.67 2.30
CA PHE A 107 -8.46 3.29 2.96
C PHE A 107 -8.93 1.88 2.60
N GLU A 108 -8.51 1.38 1.43
CA GLU A 108 -8.71 0.01 0.99
C GLU A 108 -7.47 -0.47 0.22
N PRO A 109 -7.12 -1.76 0.29
CA PRO A 109 -6.02 -2.33 -0.48
C PRO A 109 -6.22 -2.15 -1.98
N VAL A 110 -5.13 -1.99 -2.71
CA VAL A 110 -5.13 -1.80 -4.17
C VAL A 110 -4.24 -2.85 -4.84
N SER A 111 -4.43 -3.06 -6.15
CA SER A 111 -3.58 -3.96 -6.92
C SER A 111 -2.15 -3.42 -7.05
N THR A 112 -1.22 -4.28 -7.46
CA THR A 112 0.18 -3.87 -7.71
C THR A 112 0.24 -2.77 -8.78
N GLU A 113 -0.55 -2.88 -9.84
CA GLU A 113 -0.61 -1.91 -10.94
C GLU A 113 -1.16 -0.56 -10.46
N ALA A 114 -2.21 -0.57 -9.62
CA ALA A 114 -2.75 0.64 -9.01
C ALA A 114 -1.74 1.30 -8.06
N LEU A 115 -0.99 0.51 -7.29
CA LEU A 115 0.09 1.02 -6.45
C LEU A 115 1.22 1.62 -7.29
N GLY A 116 1.58 0.99 -8.41
CA GLY A 116 2.57 1.49 -9.36
C GLY A 116 2.15 2.84 -9.95
N GLU A 117 0.91 2.96 -10.40
CA GLU A 117 0.33 4.21 -10.89
C GLU A 117 0.33 5.31 -9.83
N MET A 118 -0.11 5.01 -8.60
CA MET A 118 -0.14 5.97 -7.48
C MET A 118 1.27 6.41 -7.04
N THR A 119 2.26 5.54 -7.12
CA THR A 119 3.63 5.87 -6.68
C THR A 119 4.51 6.43 -7.80
N GLY A 120 4.07 6.26 -9.06
CA GLY A 120 4.86 6.53 -10.26
C GLY A 120 6.04 5.56 -10.40
N ILE A 121 5.91 4.33 -9.90
CA ILE A 121 6.92 3.28 -9.95
C ILE A 121 6.44 2.20 -10.91
N ALA A 122 7.31 1.75 -11.82
CA ALA A 122 6.96 0.71 -12.77
C ALA A 122 6.80 -0.65 -12.06
N ASP A 123 5.88 -1.49 -12.55
CA ASP A 123 5.64 -2.83 -11.99
C ASP A 123 6.92 -3.68 -11.94
N SER A 124 7.80 -3.54 -12.93
CA SER A 124 9.09 -4.24 -12.97
C SER A 124 10.07 -3.86 -11.85
N GLU A 125 9.89 -2.68 -11.23
CA GLU A 125 10.61 -2.26 -10.02
C GLU A 125 9.82 -2.63 -8.76
N LEU A 126 8.49 -2.53 -8.80
CA LEU A 126 7.60 -2.76 -7.65
C LEU A 126 7.50 -4.24 -7.27
N GLU A 127 7.33 -5.14 -8.23
CA GLU A 127 7.16 -6.58 -8.00
C GLU A 127 8.34 -7.18 -7.20
N PRO A 128 9.62 -6.98 -7.58
CA PRO A 128 10.75 -7.51 -6.79
C PRO A 128 10.81 -6.95 -5.37
N ILE A 129 10.44 -5.68 -5.19
CA ILE A 129 10.39 -5.05 -3.86
C ILE A 129 9.33 -5.73 -3.00
N LEU A 130 8.12 -5.90 -3.53
CA LEU A 130 7.02 -6.57 -2.85
C LEU A 130 7.33 -8.04 -2.55
N GLU A 131 7.96 -8.75 -3.49
CA GLU A 131 8.45 -10.12 -3.30
C GLU A 131 9.47 -10.23 -2.16
N SER A 132 10.40 -9.27 -2.07
CA SER A 132 11.41 -9.22 -0.99
C SER A 132 10.80 -9.03 0.41
N MET A 133 9.53 -8.62 0.47
CA MET A 133 8.77 -8.28 1.67
C MET A 133 7.57 -9.19 1.93
N GLN A 134 7.51 -10.38 1.32
CA GLN A 134 6.43 -11.36 1.54
C GLN A 134 6.28 -11.85 3.00
N SER A 135 7.26 -11.59 3.89
CA SER A 135 7.09 -11.86 5.32
C SER A 135 6.22 -10.84 6.05
N VAL A 136 5.93 -9.69 5.42
CA VAL A 136 5.16 -8.59 6.01
C VAL A 136 4.05 -8.07 5.11
N PHE A 137 4.07 -8.43 3.82
CA PHE A 137 2.99 -8.18 2.87
C PHE A 137 2.40 -9.47 2.34
N ARG A 138 1.10 -9.45 2.09
CA ARG A 138 0.39 -10.37 1.21
C ARG A 138 0.21 -9.68 -0.14
N VAL A 139 0.58 -10.37 -1.21
CA VAL A 139 0.48 -9.87 -2.58
C VAL A 139 -0.23 -10.94 -3.40
N ASP A 140 -1.54 -10.75 -3.56
CA ASP A 140 -2.41 -11.59 -4.37
C ASP A 140 -3.04 -10.71 -5.46
N THR A 141 -4.36 -10.54 -5.47
CA THR A 141 -5.05 -9.55 -6.31
C THR A 141 -4.84 -8.12 -5.83
N VAL A 142 -4.48 -7.95 -4.56
CA VAL A 142 -4.19 -6.67 -3.90
C VAL A 142 -2.96 -6.80 -3.00
N VAL A 143 -2.35 -5.65 -2.69
CA VAL A 143 -1.22 -5.55 -1.76
C VAL A 143 -1.73 -5.16 -0.38
N GLU A 144 -1.50 -6.03 0.60
CA GLU A 144 -1.97 -5.84 1.98
C GLU A 144 -0.86 -6.10 2.99
N PHE A 145 -0.87 -5.37 4.10
CA PHE A 145 -0.05 -5.73 5.26
C PHE A 145 -0.51 -7.08 5.84
N LEU A 146 0.42 -8.03 5.94
CA LEU A 146 0.14 -9.34 6.52
C LEU A 146 -0.07 -9.27 8.04
N HIS A 147 0.58 -8.30 8.69
CA HIS A 147 0.59 -8.14 10.14
C HIS A 147 0.33 -6.68 10.54
N PRO A 148 -0.74 -6.39 11.32
CA PRO A 148 -1.01 -5.05 11.85
C PRO A 148 0.16 -4.47 12.66
N THR A 149 0.88 -5.32 13.39
CA THR A 149 2.08 -4.95 14.17
C THR A 149 3.20 -4.36 13.32
N PHE A 150 3.24 -4.65 12.01
CA PHE A 150 4.22 -4.00 11.13
C PHE A 150 3.84 -2.56 10.83
N GLN A 151 2.55 -2.26 10.63
CA GLN A 151 2.07 -0.89 10.49
C GLN A 151 2.34 -0.09 11.77
N GLU A 152 2.04 -0.67 12.93
CA GLU A 152 2.32 -0.07 14.23
C GLU A 152 3.82 0.22 14.41
N TYR A 153 4.68 -0.71 13.98
CA TYR A 153 6.13 -0.48 13.99
C TYR A 153 6.53 0.68 13.07
N LEU A 154 6.03 0.72 11.84
CA LEU A 154 6.39 1.76 10.85
C LEU A 154 6.02 3.17 11.33
N LEU A 155 4.85 3.29 11.97
CA LEU A 155 4.32 4.53 12.54
C LEU A 155 4.84 4.83 13.96
N GLY A 156 5.47 3.85 14.60
CA GLY A 156 5.89 3.90 16.00
C GLY A 156 7.31 4.42 16.21
N PRO A 157 7.66 4.73 17.48
CA PRO A 157 8.97 5.28 17.84
C PRO A 157 10.12 4.27 17.69
N HIS A 158 9.80 2.98 17.54
CA HIS A 158 10.81 1.93 17.32
C HIS A 158 11.43 2.00 15.92
N ASN A 159 10.74 2.59 14.94
CA ASN A 159 11.26 2.81 13.61
C ASN A 159 12.13 4.08 13.55
N VAL A 160 13.33 3.97 14.11
CA VAL A 160 14.33 5.06 14.11
C VAL A 160 14.99 5.22 12.74
N ASP A 161 15.12 4.12 11.99
CA ASP A 161 15.88 4.08 10.75
C ASP A 161 15.16 4.80 9.59
N MET A 162 13.82 4.77 9.57
CA MET A 162 13.02 5.26 8.44
C MET A 162 11.64 5.78 8.91
N PRO A 163 11.58 6.91 9.63
CA PRO A 163 10.34 7.38 10.21
C PRO A 163 9.32 7.84 9.15
N PHE A 164 8.07 7.38 9.28
CA PHE A 164 6.96 7.74 8.41
C PHE A 164 6.13 8.86 9.04
N LYS A 165 6.12 10.04 8.41
CA LYS A 165 5.39 11.21 8.91
C LYS A 165 3.99 11.28 8.28
N SER A 166 2.96 11.12 9.11
CA SER A 166 1.55 11.06 8.67
C SER A 166 1.17 12.17 7.69
N THR A 167 1.37 13.44 8.04
CA THR A 167 0.99 14.58 7.18
C THR A 167 1.68 14.57 5.82
N ALA A 168 2.97 14.23 5.75
CA ALA A 168 3.71 14.21 4.49
C ALA A 168 3.20 13.11 3.56
N MET A 169 2.97 11.91 4.10
CA MET A 169 2.40 10.79 3.32
C MET A 169 1.00 11.09 2.82
N GLN A 170 0.18 11.76 3.63
CA GLN A 170 -1.18 12.17 3.25
C GLN A 170 -1.14 13.23 2.14
N SER A 171 -0.25 14.23 2.22
CA SER A 171 -0.03 15.20 1.12
C SER A 171 0.43 14.52 -0.17
N ASP A 172 1.41 13.62 -0.09
CA ASP A 172 1.95 12.91 -1.24
C ASP A 172 0.87 12.05 -1.94
N LEU A 173 0.06 11.32 -1.16
CA LEU A 173 -1.04 10.53 -1.71
C LEU A 173 -2.15 11.43 -2.28
N ALA A 174 -2.52 12.51 -1.60
CA ALA A 174 -3.54 13.44 -2.11
C ALA A 174 -3.13 14.05 -3.46
N VAL A 175 -1.87 14.46 -3.60
CA VAL A 175 -1.27 14.93 -4.86
C VAL A 175 -1.35 13.85 -5.94
N SER A 176 -0.94 12.63 -5.61
CA SER A 176 -0.97 11.51 -6.56
C SER A 176 -2.40 11.20 -7.04
N ILE A 177 -3.36 11.12 -6.12
CA ILE A 177 -4.76 10.86 -6.45
C ILE A 177 -5.37 11.97 -7.32
N LEU A 178 -5.09 13.23 -7.00
CA LEU A 178 -5.52 14.36 -7.84
C LEU A 178 -4.89 14.29 -9.24
N LYS A 179 -3.64 13.82 -9.35
CA LYS A 179 -2.97 13.61 -10.64
C LYS A 179 -3.66 12.52 -11.46
N VAL A 180 -3.94 11.36 -10.87
CA VAL A 180 -4.69 10.27 -11.54
C VAL A 180 -6.03 10.78 -12.06
N LEU A 181 -6.80 11.49 -11.22
CA LEU A 181 -8.05 12.10 -11.67
C LEU A 181 -7.84 13.08 -12.83
N GLN A 182 -6.78 13.89 -12.77
CA GLN A 182 -6.51 14.88 -13.80
C GLN A 182 -6.07 14.30 -15.14
N GLU A 183 -5.34 13.20 -15.13
CA GLU A 183 -4.81 12.56 -16.33
C GLU A 183 -5.87 11.68 -17.00
N ASP A 184 -6.70 11.00 -16.22
CA ASP A 184 -7.57 9.95 -16.74
C ASP A 184 -9.03 10.35 -16.91
N LEU A 185 -9.54 11.31 -16.12
CA LEU A 185 -10.92 11.75 -16.28
C LEU A 185 -11.10 12.55 -17.56
N LYS A 186 -12.10 12.12 -18.32
CA LYS A 186 -12.56 12.77 -19.56
C LYS A 186 -14.06 12.58 -19.70
N GLU A 187 -14.67 13.42 -20.52
CA GLU A 187 -16.07 13.27 -20.94
C GLU A 187 -16.28 11.91 -21.61
N ASP A 188 -17.40 11.26 -21.30
CA ASP A 188 -17.80 9.98 -21.89
C ASP A 188 -16.73 8.90 -21.72
N ILE A 189 -16.13 8.80 -20.53
CA ILE A 189 -14.97 7.93 -20.25
C ILE A 189 -15.24 6.45 -20.53
N CYS A 190 -16.50 6.02 -20.39
CA CYS A 190 -16.95 4.66 -20.72
C CYS A 190 -17.55 4.53 -22.14
N GLY A 191 -17.60 5.61 -22.93
CA GLY A 191 -18.11 5.59 -24.30
C GLY A 191 -19.58 5.16 -24.38
N VAL A 192 -20.41 5.66 -23.46
CA VAL A 192 -21.84 5.33 -23.33
C VAL A 192 -22.71 6.26 -24.17
N SER A 193 -22.18 7.40 -24.61
CA SER A 193 -22.89 8.33 -25.47
C SER A 193 -23.20 7.73 -26.85
N LEU A 194 -24.33 8.13 -27.42
CA LEU A 194 -24.73 7.75 -28.78
C LEU A 194 -25.03 9.01 -29.59
N PRO A 195 -24.57 9.10 -30.86
CA PRO A 195 -24.81 10.27 -31.69
C PRO A 195 -26.30 10.60 -31.79
N ASN A 196 -26.65 11.87 -31.53
CA ASN A 196 -28.01 12.41 -31.61
C ASN A 196 -29.03 11.71 -30.70
N LYS A 197 -28.59 11.08 -29.60
CA LYS A 197 -29.47 10.48 -28.59
C LYS A 197 -29.19 11.07 -27.21
N PRO A 198 -30.21 11.11 -26.32
CA PRO A 198 -29.96 11.44 -24.93
C PRO A 198 -29.06 10.38 -24.28
N TYR A 199 -28.36 10.76 -23.21
CA TYR A 199 -27.60 9.81 -22.40
C TYR A 199 -28.53 8.70 -21.87
N PRO A 200 -28.13 7.42 -21.98
CA PRO A 200 -28.91 6.31 -21.45
C PRO A 200 -28.91 6.34 -19.91
N LYS A 201 -29.91 5.72 -19.28
CA LYS A 201 -29.80 5.40 -17.85
C LYS A 201 -28.78 4.27 -17.70
N ASN A 202 -28.05 4.25 -16.59
CA ASN A 202 -27.04 3.21 -16.35
C ASN A 202 -27.62 1.79 -16.44
N ALA A 203 -28.85 1.59 -15.95
CA ALA A 203 -29.57 0.31 -16.03
C ALA A 203 -29.89 -0.15 -17.46
N ASP A 204 -29.87 0.75 -18.44
CA ASP A 204 -30.11 0.45 -19.85
C ASP A 204 -28.80 0.14 -20.62
N ILE A 205 -27.64 0.23 -19.96
CA ILE A 205 -26.31 -0.03 -20.56
C ILE A 205 -25.91 -1.49 -20.29
N VAL A 206 -26.18 -2.36 -21.26
CA VAL A 206 -26.01 -3.83 -21.13
C VAL A 206 -24.57 -4.26 -20.84
N ASP A 207 -23.58 -3.53 -21.33
CA ASP A 207 -22.14 -3.86 -21.21
C ASP A 207 -21.38 -2.93 -20.27
N LEU A 208 -22.06 -2.24 -19.34
CA LEU A 208 -21.45 -1.26 -18.44
C LEU A 208 -20.32 -1.87 -17.58
N ASP A 209 -20.56 -3.01 -16.94
CA ASP A 209 -19.58 -3.68 -16.09
C ASP A 209 -18.30 -3.99 -16.88
N LYS A 210 -18.45 -4.50 -18.11
CA LYS A 210 -17.31 -4.80 -18.99
C LYS A 210 -16.55 -3.53 -19.41
N ARG A 211 -17.23 -2.41 -19.62
CA ARG A 211 -16.60 -1.12 -19.94
C ARG A 211 -15.80 -0.60 -18.76
N LEU A 212 -16.33 -0.73 -17.54
CA LEU A 212 -15.65 -0.38 -16.31
C LEU A 212 -14.43 -1.27 -16.06
N GLU A 213 -14.55 -2.60 -16.24
CA GLU A 213 -13.41 -3.53 -16.18
C GLU A 213 -12.29 -3.14 -17.15
N GLN A 214 -12.64 -2.80 -18.38
CA GLN A 214 -11.67 -2.31 -19.37
C GLN A 214 -11.07 -0.96 -19.00
N LEU A 215 -11.81 -0.11 -18.31
CA LEU A 215 -11.31 1.17 -17.80
C LEU A 215 -10.31 0.93 -16.67
N TRP A 216 -10.64 0.10 -15.68
CA TRP A 216 -9.75 -0.24 -14.57
C TRP A 216 -8.46 -0.94 -15.05
N ALA A 217 -8.53 -1.76 -16.09
CA ALA A 217 -7.33 -2.35 -16.68
C ALA A 217 -6.38 -1.33 -17.34
N ARG A 218 -6.90 -0.17 -17.78
CA ARG A 218 -6.09 0.92 -18.38
C ARG A 218 -5.66 1.97 -17.36
N SER A 219 -6.47 2.15 -16.32
CA SER A 219 -6.31 3.13 -15.25
C SER A 219 -6.57 2.48 -13.88
N PRO A 220 -5.68 1.60 -13.40
CA PRO A 220 -5.89 0.80 -12.20
C PRO A 220 -6.15 1.58 -10.91
N ALA A 221 -5.59 2.78 -10.77
CA ALA A 221 -5.75 3.65 -9.60
C ALA A 221 -7.01 4.52 -9.67
N LEU A 222 -7.58 4.73 -10.86
CA LEU A 222 -8.76 5.58 -11.05
C LEU A 222 -9.99 5.22 -10.19
N PRO A 223 -10.41 3.95 -10.02
CA PRO A 223 -11.56 3.63 -9.18
C PRO A 223 -11.34 4.04 -7.71
N TYR A 224 -10.13 3.80 -7.20
CA TYR A 224 -9.75 4.23 -5.86
C TYR A 224 -9.70 5.76 -5.76
N ALA A 225 -9.08 6.42 -6.74
CA ALA A 225 -8.99 7.88 -6.81
C ALA A 225 -10.39 8.53 -6.80
N ALA A 226 -11.30 8.06 -7.65
CA ALA A 226 -12.66 8.57 -7.74
C ALA A 226 -13.43 8.42 -6.41
N LYS A 227 -13.20 7.31 -5.69
CA LYS A 227 -13.87 7.01 -4.42
C LYS A 227 -13.31 7.81 -3.23
N TYR A 228 -11.98 7.99 -3.17
CA TYR A 228 -11.31 8.47 -1.96
C TYR A 228 -10.62 9.83 -2.05
N TRP A 229 -10.58 10.48 -3.23
CA TRP A 229 -9.88 11.77 -3.38
C TRP A 229 -10.27 12.81 -2.32
N GLY A 230 -11.56 12.93 -1.99
CA GLY A 230 -12.02 13.93 -1.04
C GLY A 230 -11.57 13.65 0.39
N TYR A 231 -11.52 12.37 0.77
CA TYR A 231 -10.99 11.97 2.08
C TYR A 231 -9.51 12.30 2.20
N HIS A 232 -8.70 11.99 1.19
CA HIS A 232 -7.28 12.34 1.18
C HIS A 232 -7.07 13.86 1.22
N VAL A 233 -7.71 14.59 0.31
CA VAL A 233 -7.53 16.04 0.18
C VAL A 233 -8.01 16.81 1.40
N SER A 234 -9.16 16.44 1.98
CA SER A 234 -9.74 17.17 3.13
C SER A 234 -8.85 17.19 4.37
N THR A 235 -7.96 16.20 4.52
CA THR A 235 -7.03 16.10 5.66
C THR A 235 -5.81 17.02 5.53
N VAL A 236 -5.48 17.43 4.31
CA VAL A 236 -4.25 18.18 3.98
C VAL A 236 -4.52 19.38 3.07
N VAL A 237 -5.75 19.89 3.06
CA VAL A 237 -6.15 20.98 2.13
C VAL A 237 -5.40 22.30 2.37
N THR A 238 -4.79 22.48 3.55
CA THR A 238 -3.88 23.60 3.84
C THR A 238 -2.50 23.48 3.18
N ASP A 239 -2.14 22.32 2.67
CA ASP A 239 -0.92 22.15 1.89
C ASP A 239 -1.07 22.91 0.56
N GLY A 240 -0.18 23.88 0.32
CA GLY A 240 -0.29 24.78 -0.83
C GLY A 240 -0.21 24.06 -2.18
N HIS A 241 0.50 22.93 -2.26
CA HIS A 241 0.58 22.15 -3.49
C HIS A 241 -0.72 21.37 -3.72
N VAL A 242 -1.23 20.71 -2.68
CA VAL A 242 -2.54 20.02 -2.72
C VAL A 242 -3.65 21.02 -3.10
N ALA A 243 -3.71 22.18 -2.45
CA ALA A 243 -4.69 23.22 -2.73
C ALA A 243 -4.64 23.71 -4.18
N GLN A 244 -3.43 23.90 -4.74
CA GLN A 244 -3.27 24.28 -6.14
C GLN A 244 -3.79 23.19 -7.10
N MET A 245 -3.45 21.92 -6.84
CA MET A 245 -3.93 20.82 -7.66
C MET A 245 -5.44 20.64 -7.56
N LEU A 246 -6.01 20.77 -6.36
CA LEU A 246 -7.44 20.75 -6.11
C LEU A 246 -8.14 21.85 -6.92
N ARG A 247 -7.65 23.11 -6.88
CA ARG A 247 -8.23 24.22 -7.66
C ARG A 247 -8.30 23.89 -9.15
N ARG A 248 -7.24 23.31 -9.72
CA ARG A 248 -7.20 22.89 -11.14
C ARG A 248 -8.22 21.80 -11.43
N PHE A 249 -8.27 20.76 -10.58
CA PHE A 249 -9.22 19.66 -10.72
C PHE A 249 -10.68 20.16 -10.68
N LEU A 250 -10.99 21.02 -9.71
CA LEU A 250 -12.33 21.59 -9.54
C LEU A 250 -12.75 22.48 -10.73
N ALA A 251 -11.81 23.19 -11.34
CA ALA A 251 -12.12 24.10 -12.44
C ALA A 251 -12.51 23.39 -13.75
N SER A 252 -12.05 22.15 -13.98
CA SER A 252 -12.16 21.52 -15.31
C SER A 252 -12.81 20.12 -15.33
N GLN A 253 -12.81 19.37 -14.23
CA GLN A 253 -13.09 17.93 -14.28
C GLN A 253 -14.17 17.44 -13.30
N ILE A 254 -14.83 18.33 -12.56
CA ILE A 254 -15.92 17.96 -11.64
C ILE A 254 -17.00 17.17 -12.35
N LEU A 255 -17.43 17.62 -13.54
CA LEU A 255 -18.52 16.96 -14.26
C LEU A 255 -18.14 15.55 -14.71
N TYR A 256 -16.87 15.33 -15.10
CA TYR A 256 -16.38 14.01 -15.49
C TYR A 256 -16.25 13.07 -14.29
N LEU A 257 -15.88 13.60 -13.11
CA LEU A 257 -15.93 12.81 -11.89
C LEU A 257 -17.37 12.41 -11.55
N VAL A 258 -18.34 13.34 -11.64
CA VAL A 258 -19.76 13.04 -11.37
C VAL A 258 -20.30 11.99 -12.34
N GLU A 259 -19.91 12.08 -13.61
CA GLU A 259 -20.21 11.05 -14.62
C GLU A 259 -19.68 9.68 -14.19
N LEU A 260 -18.39 9.58 -13.87
CA LEU A 260 -17.78 8.32 -13.44
C LEU A 260 -18.41 7.77 -12.15
N LEU A 261 -18.66 8.62 -11.16
CA LEU A 261 -19.36 8.24 -9.92
C LEU A 261 -20.78 7.74 -10.20
N SER A 262 -21.47 8.32 -11.17
CA SER A 262 -22.77 7.80 -11.63
C SER A 262 -22.63 6.40 -12.20
N LEU A 263 -21.72 6.19 -13.14
CA LEU A 263 -21.49 4.90 -13.78
C LEU A 263 -21.07 3.81 -12.78
N MET A 264 -20.37 4.19 -11.71
CA MET A 264 -19.98 3.29 -10.63
C MET A 264 -21.10 3.01 -9.60
N ASP A 265 -22.27 3.64 -9.70
CA ASP A 265 -23.31 3.66 -8.64
C ASP A 265 -22.85 4.28 -7.30
N HIS A 266 -21.92 5.22 -7.38
CA HIS A 266 -21.30 5.94 -6.26
C HIS A 266 -21.65 7.44 -6.24
N VAL A 267 -22.78 7.87 -6.83
CA VAL A 267 -23.22 9.28 -6.84
C VAL A 267 -23.27 9.90 -5.44
N HIS A 268 -23.56 9.11 -4.41
CA HIS A 268 -23.56 9.60 -3.03
C HIS A 268 -22.22 10.19 -2.57
N LEU A 269 -21.10 9.87 -3.23
CA LEU A 269 -19.77 10.41 -2.95
C LEU A 269 -19.57 11.85 -3.45
N ILE A 270 -20.54 12.45 -4.17
CA ILE A 270 -20.52 13.89 -4.43
C ILE A 270 -20.51 14.73 -3.13
N ARG A 271 -20.93 14.14 -2.00
CA ARG A 271 -20.80 14.77 -0.68
C ARG A 271 -19.36 15.17 -0.32
N ASN A 272 -18.36 14.53 -0.93
CA ASN A 272 -16.95 14.84 -0.74
C ASN A 272 -16.63 16.31 -1.08
N PHE A 273 -17.36 16.91 -2.04
CA PHE A 273 -17.23 18.34 -2.33
C PHE A 273 -17.63 19.21 -1.13
N GLU A 274 -18.65 18.80 -0.38
CA GLU A 274 -19.06 19.52 0.81
C GLU A 274 -18.10 19.29 1.99
N GLU A 275 -17.54 18.09 2.13
CA GLU A 275 -16.49 17.82 3.12
C GLU A 275 -15.27 18.72 2.89
N ILE A 276 -14.83 18.87 1.64
CA ILE A 276 -13.75 19.78 1.27
C ILE A 276 -14.11 21.24 1.56
N ARG A 277 -15.31 21.69 1.18
CA ARG A 277 -15.77 23.05 1.47
C ARG A 277 -15.68 23.35 2.97
N ARG A 278 -16.15 22.43 3.82
CA ARG A 278 -16.09 22.56 5.28
C ARG A 278 -14.64 22.57 5.79
N SER A 279 -13.76 21.72 5.25
CA SER A 279 -12.34 21.73 5.61
C SER A 279 -11.66 23.06 5.25
N CYS A 280 -11.95 23.63 4.07
CA CYS A 280 -11.45 24.95 3.68
C CYS A 280 -11.93 26.06 4.64
N GLU A 281 -13.22 26.04 5.00
CA GLU A 281 -13.81 27.01 5.92
C GLU A 281 -13.22 26.90 7.34
N TYR A 282 -13.12 25.67 7.86
CA TYR A 282 -12.60 25.41 9.21
C TYR A 282 -11.12 25.76 9.34
N GLN A 283 -10.33 25.58 8.27
CA GLN A 283 -8.89 25.80 8.27
C GLN A 283 -8.49 27.20 7.78
N GLY A 284 -9.45 28.13 7.62
CA GLY A 284 -9.19 29.55 7.36
C GLY A 284 -8.85 29.88 5.90
N LEU A 285 -9.13 28.98 4.95
CA LEU A 285 -9.00 29.24 3.51
C LEU A 285 -10.25 29.92 2.90
N GLY A 286 -11.23 30.30 3.73
CA GLY A 286 -12.48 30.93 3.31
C GLY A 286 -12.32 32.28 2.60
N ASP A 287 -11.21 32.99 2.78
CA ASP A 287 -10.99 34.32 2.21
C ASP A 287 -10.29 34.32 0.83
N GLU A 288 -9.83 33.18 0.31
CA GLU A 288 -9.17 33.09 -1.01
C GLU A 288 -10.03 32.51 -2.15
N PHE A 289 -11.29 32.15 -1.88
CA PHE A 289 -12.20 31.61 -2.90
C PHE A 289 -13.27 32.61 -3.38
N GLU A 290 -13.23 33.85 -2.90
CA GLU A 290 -13.94 34.96 -3.52
C GLU A 290 -12.97 35.83 -4.34
N VAL A 291 -13.26 35.94 -5.64
CA VAL A 291 -12.70 36.89 -6.62
C VAL A 291 -11.33 36.53 -7.22
N SER A 292 -11.37 35.90 -8.41
CA SER A 292 -10.96 36.53 -9.69
C SER A 292 -11.35 35.66 -10.87
#